data_AF-A0A994J810-F1
#
_entry.id   AF-A0A994J810-F1
#
_cell.length_a   1.000
_cell.length_b   1.000
_cell.length_c   1.000
_cell.angle_alpha   90.00
_cell.angle_beta   90.00
_cell.angle_gamma   90.00
#
_symmetry.space_group_name_H-M   'P 1'
#
loop_
_entity.id
_entity.type
_entity.pdbx_description
1 polymer ?
#
loop_
_entity_poly.entity_id
_entity_poly.type
_entity_poly.pdbx_seq_one_letter_code
_entity_poly.pdbx_strand_id
1 'polypeptide(L)'
;MAAAGAAATHLEVARGKRAALFFAAVAIVLGLPLWWKTTETYRASLPYSQISGLNALQLRLMVPVTVVFTRESVPLDDQEKLPFTVVHEREIPLKYKMKIKCRFQKAYRRALDHEEEALSSGSVQEAEAMLDEPQEQAEGSLTVYVISEHSSLLPQDMMSYIGPKRTAVVRGIMHREAFNIIGRRIVQVAQAMSLTEDVLAAALADHLPEDKWSAEKRRPLKSSLGYEITFSLLNPDPKSHDVYWDIEGAVRRYVQPFLNALGAAGNFSVDSQILYYAMLGVNPRFDSASSSYYLDMHSLPHVINPVESRLGSSAASLYPVLNFLLYVPELAHSPLYIQDKDGAPVATNAFHSPRWGGIMVALWDCSAPAASKMPAFRAYE
;
A
#
# COMPACT_ATOMS: atom_id res chain seq x y z
N MET A 1 52.33 -11.26 -75.42
CA MET A 1 52.11 -10.80 -74.03
C MET A 1 50.64 -10.83 -73.57
N ALA A 2 49.64 -10.69 -74.44
CA ALA A 2 48.21 -10.65 -74.03
C ALA A 2 47.66 -11.98 -73.43
N ALA A 3 48.12 -13.14 -73.90
CA ALA A 3 47.62 -14.45 -73.43
C ALA A 3 48.06 -14.80 -71.99
N ALA A 4 49.24 -14.34 -71.56
CA ALA A 4 49.72 -14.56 -70.19
C ALA A 4 48.97 -13.69 -69.17
N GLY A 5 48.58 -12.47 -69.56
CA GLY A 5 47.72 -11.60 -68.74
C GLY A 5 46.32 -12.16 -68.55
N ALA A 6 45.71 -12.74 -69.58
CA ALA A 6 44.39 -13.36 -69.50
C ALA A 6 44.35 -14.64 -68.64
N ALA A 7 45.43 -15.44 -68.64
CA ALA A 7 45.54 -16.61 -67.78
C ALA A 7 45.76 -16.24 -66.31
N ALA A 8 46.53 -15.17 -66.04
CA ALA A 8 46.75 -14.64 -64.69
C ALA A 8 45.45 -14.09 -64.08
N THR A 9 44.65 -13.34 -64.84
CA THR A 9 43.36 -12.83 -64.36
C THR A 9 42.34 -13.94 -64.10
N HIS A 10 42.33 -15.01 -64.91
CA HIS A 10 41.44 -16.16 -64.67
C HIS A 10 41.80 -16.94 -63.38
N LEU A 11 43.09 -17.00 -63.04
CA LEU A 11 43.61 -17.56 -61.79
C LEU A 11 43.23 -16.71 -60.56
N GLU A 12 43.29 -15.39 -60.68
CA GLU A 12 42.86 -14.47 -59.61
C GLU A 12 41.35 -14.55 -59.38
N VAL A 13 40.55 -14.59 -60.44
CA VAL A 13 39.09 -14.81 -60.33
C VAL A 13 38.77 -16.15 -59.68
N ALA A 14 39.51 -17.21 -60.01
CA ALA A 14 39.34 -18.53 -59.38
C ALA A 14 39.74 -18.52 -57.89
N ARG A 15 40.81 -17.80 -57.52
CA ARG A 15 41.20 -17.60 -56.11
C ARG A 15 40.15 -16.80 -55.34
N GLY A 16 39.61 -15.72 -55.93
CA GLY A 16 38.53 -14.94 -55.34
C GLY A 16 37.27 -15.76 -55.09
N LYS A 17 36.87 -16.61 -56.06
CA LYS A 17 35.74 -17.54 -55.89
C LYS A 17 35.98 -18.55 -54.75
N ARG A 18 37.18 -19.11 -54.65
CA ARG A 18 37.53 -20.05 -53.57
C ARG A 18 37.57 -19.36 -52.19
N ALA A 19 38.08 -18.15 -52.12
CA ALA A 19 38.07 -17.35 -50.88
C ALA A 19 36.64 -17.01 -50.46
N ALA A 20 35.78 -16.58 -51.39
CA ALA A 20 34.36 -16.31 -51.12
C ALA A 20 33.62 -17.56 -50.62
N LEU A 21 33.85 -18.73 -51.24
CA LEU A 21 33.28 -20.00 -50.78
C LEU A 21 33.79 -20.39 -49.39
N PHE A 22 35.06 -20.15 -49.08
CA PHE A 22 35.62 -20.40 -47.76
C PHE A 22 34.99 -19.50 -46.68
N PHE A 23 34.87 -18.19 -46.93
CA PHE A 23 34.21 -17.29 -46.00
C PHE A 23 32.72 -17.63 -45.81
N ALA A 24 32.02 -18.00 -46.89
CA ALA A 24 30.64 -18.46 -46.79
C ALA A 24 30.52 -19.76 -45.97
N ALA A 25 31.42 -20.72 -46.18
CA ALA A 25 31.45 -21.95 -45.40
C ALA A 25 31.74 -21.68 -43.91
N VAL A 26 32.68 -20.80 -43.59
CA VAL A 26 32.98 -20.40 -42.21
C VAL A 26 31.79 -19.70 -41.56
N ALA A 27 31.12 -18.79 -42.26
CA ALA A 27 29.93 -18.10 -41.76
C ALA A 27 28.77 -19.08 -41.49
N ILE A 28 28.60 -20.11 -42.31
CA ILE A 28 27.55 -21.12 -42.13
C ILE A 28 27.92 -22.10 -41.01
N VAL A 29 29.15 -22.61 -40.98
CA VAL A 29 29.56 -23.67 -40.04
C VAL A 29 29.84 -23.12 -38.64
N LEU A 30 30.38 -21.91 -38.52
CA LEU A 30 30.70 -21.30 -37.23
C LEU A 30 29.75 -20.14 -36.90
N GLY A 31 29.45 -19.29 -37.89
CA GLY A 31 28.61 -18.11 -37.67
C GLY A 31 27.17 -18.46 -37.30
N LEU A 32 26.52 -19.40 -38.01
CA LEU A 32 25.13 -19.76 -37.71
C LEU A 32 24.97 -20.45 -36.33
N PRO A 33 25.78 -21.44 -35.93
CA PRO A 33 25.65 -22.04 -34.60
C PRO A 33 25.98 -21.05 -33.48
N LEU A 34 27.00 -20.20 -33.68
CA LEU A 34 27.35 -19.17 -32.70
C LEU A 34 26.25 -18.12 -32.59
N TRP A 35 25.74 -17.62 -33.72
CA TRP A 35 24.62 -16.68 -33.75
C TRP A 35 23.41 -17.30 -33.05
N TRP A 36 23.02 -18.52 -33.41
CA TRP A 36 21.89 -19.22 -32.78
C TRP A 36 22.08 -19.35 -31.27
N LYS A 37 23.28 -19.75 -30.80
CA LYS A 37 23.55 -19.93 -29.37
C LYS A 37 23.59 -18.61 -28.61
N THR A 38 24.07 -17.54 -29.24
CA THR A 38 24.14 -16.19 -28.64
C THR A 38 22.81 -15.45 -28.67
N THR A 39 21.94 -15.76 -29.65
CA THR A 39 20.58 -15.21 -29.74
C THR A 39 19.52 -16.11 -29.09
N GLU A 40 19.90 -17.28 -28.60
CA GLU A 40 19.01 -18.17 -27.86
C GLU A 40 18.59 -17.45 -26.57
N THR A 41 17.36 -16.93 -26.58
CA THR A 41 16.76 -16.35 -25.39
C THR A 41 16.49 -17.48 -24.40
N TYR A 42 17.20 -17.46 -23.27
CA TYR A 42 16.93 -18.40 -22.18
C TYR A 42 15.46 -18.27 -21.76
N ARG A 43 14.70 -19.35 -21.90
CA ARG A 43 13.33 -19.46 -21.42
C ARG A 43 13.33 -20.41 -20.23
N ALA A 44 13.25 -19.86 -19.03
CA ALA A 44 13.06 -20.66 -17.83
C ALA A 44 11.78 -21.50 -17.98
N SER A 45 11.86 -22.79 -17.64
CA SER A 45 10.66 -23.64 -17.57
C SER A 45 9.75 -23.12 -16.46
N LEU A 46 8.61 -22.54 -16.83
CA LEU A 46 7.61 -22.09 -15.87
C LEU A 46 6.92 -23.31 -15.24
N PRO A 47 6.77 -23.36 -13.90
CA PRO A 47 6.11 -24.48 -13.23
C PRO A 47 4.59 -24.38 -13.37
N TYR A 48 4.07 -24.67 -14.57
CA TYR A 48 2.65 -24.52 -14.91
C TYR A 48 1.70 -25.29 -13.98
N SER A 49 2.12 -26.46 -13.48
CA SER A 49 1.36 -27.24 -12.50
C SER A 49 1.25 -26.56 -11.13
N GLN A 50 2.30 -25.87 -10.69
CA GLN A 50 2.27 -25.09 -9.45
C GLN A 50 1.40 -23.85 -9.64
N ILE A 51 1.57 -23.14 -10.77
CA ILE A 51 0.76 -21.96 -11.12
C ILE A 51 -0.73 -22.32 -11.20
N SER A 52 -1.08 -23.45 -11.81
CA SER A 52 -2.47 -23.91 -11.85
C SER A 52 -2.97 -24.32 -10.45
N GLY A 53 -2.09 -24.89 -9.61
CA GLY A 53 -2.36 -25.17 -8.20
C GLY A 53 -2.68 -23.92 -7.38
N LEU A 54 -2.07 -22.77 -7.69
CA LEU A 54 -2.36 -21.50 -7.01
C LEU A 54 -3.82 -21.06 -7.23
N ASN A 55 -4.42 -21.37 -8.38
CA ASN A 55 -5.83 -21.05 -8.66
C ASN A 55 -6.81 -21.88 -7.80
N ALA A 56 -6.35 -23.00 -7.22
CA ALA A 56 -7.14 -23.80 -6.29
C ALA A 56 -7.04 -23.30 -4.84
N LEU A 57 -6.08 -22.41 -4.53
CA LEU A 57 -5.94 -21.84 -3.20
C LEU A 57 -7.10 -20.88 -2.92
N GLN A 58 -7.82 -21.15 -1.83
CA GLN A 58 -8.89 -20.28 -1.36
C GLN A 58 -8.36 -19.40 -0.24
N LEU A 59 -8.53 -18.08 -0.38
CA LEU A 59 -8.21 -17.15 0.70
C LEU A 59 -9.17 -17.40 1.87
N ARG A 60 -8.61 -17.75 3.03
CA ARG A 60 -9.36 -18.01 4.26
C ARG A 60 -9.00 -16.96 5.30
N LEU A 61 -9.98 -16.18 5.71
CA LEU A 61 -9.84 -15.19 6.78
C LEU A 61 -10.41 -15.76 8.06
N MET A 62 -9.60 -15.75 9.12
CA MET A 62 -9.99 -16.21 10.45
C MET A 62 -10.33 -15.01 11.31
N VAL A 63 -11.49 -15.01 11.95
CA VAL A 63 -11.90 -13.99 12.93
C VAL A 63 -12.12 -14.70 14.27
N PRO A 64 -11.19 -14.56 15.24
CA PRO A 64 -11.39 -15.06 16.59
C PRO A 64 -12.47 -14.22 17.29
N VAL A 65 -13.51 -14.88 17.81
CA VAL A 65 -14.59 -14.22 18.55
C VAL A 65 -14.67 -14.85 19.93
N THR A 66 -14.38 -14.09 20.97
CA THR A 66 -14.57 -14.52 22.35
C THR A 66 -15.93 -14.03 22.82
N VAL A 67 -16.79 -14.95 23.24
CA VAL A 67 -18.11 -14.64 23.78
C VAL A 67 -18.09 -14.88 25.27
N VAL A 68 -18.38 -13.84 26.04
CA VAL A 68 -18.27 -13.84 27.49
C VAL A 68 -19.67 -13.68 28.07
N PHE A 69 -20.12 -14.66 28.84
CA PHE A 69 -21.43 -14.63 29.49
C PHE A 69 -21.30 -14.24 30.97
N THR A 70 -22.07 -13.24 31.41
CA THR A 70 -22.23 -12.94 32.85
C THR A 70 -23.10 -14.01 33.53
N ARG A 71 -23.00 -14.16 34.85
CA ARG A 71 -23.73 -15.17 35.66
C ARG A 71 -25.23 -15.26 35.37
N GLU A 72 -25.89 -14.14 35.09
CA GLU A 72 -27.34 -14.06 34.84
C GLU A 72 -27.73 -14.01 33.35
N SER A 73 -26.76 -14.15 32.43
CA SER A 73 -27.01 -14.02 30.99
C SER A 73 -27.31 -15.35 30.28
N VAL A 74 -27.21 -16.47 30.98
CA VAL A 74 -27.34 -17.84 30.43
C VAL A 74 -28.28 -18.70 31.27
N PRO A 75 -29.27 -19.39 30.66
CA PRO A 75 -30.10 -20.36 31.37
C PRO A 75 -29.27 -21.46 32.04
N LEU A 76 -29.62 -21.87 33.26
CA LEU A 76 -28.87 -22.82 34.10
C LEU A 76 -28.46 -24.11 33.35
N ASP A 77 -29.36 -24.68 32.54
CA ASP A 77 -29.13 -25.92 31.78
C ASP A 77 -27.97 -25.84 30.77
N ASP A 78 -27.65 -24.64 30.28
CA ASP A 78 -26.61 -24.44 29.29
C ASP A 78 -25.33 -23.87 29.90
N GLN A 79 -25.35 -23.46 31.17
CA GLN A 79 -24.16 -23.00 31.88
C GLN A 79 -23.11 -24.12 32.02
N GLU A 80 -23.55 -25.39 32.15
CA GLU A 80 -22.66 -26.55 32.26
C GLU A 80 -21.90 -26.86 30.96
N LYS A 81 -22.37 -26.36 29.82
CA LYS A 81 -21.73 -26.61 28.52
C LYS A 81 -20.55 -25.67 28.25
N LEU A 82 -20.36 -24.62 29.06
CA LEU A 82 -19.28 -23.66 28.94
C LEU A 82 -18.00 -24.17 29.64
N PRO A 83 -16.80 -24.03 29.04
CA PRO A 83 -16.49 -23.40 27.75
C PRO A 83 -16.57 -24.36 26.55
N PHE A 84 -16.98 -23.84 25.39
CA PHE A 84 -16.98 -24.59 24.13
C PHE A 84 -16.64 -23.68 22.94
N THR A 85 -16.26 -24.27 21.81
CA THR A 85 -15.94 -23.53 20.58
C THR A 85 -16.87 -23.92 19.45
N VAL A 86 -17.42 -22.92 18.75
CA VAL A 86 -18.23 -23.12 17.54
C VAL A 86 -17.61 -22.39 16.37
N VAL A 87 -17.43 -23.11 15.27
CA VAL A 87 -16.94 -22.55 14.01
C VAL A 87 -18.12 -22.20 13.13
N HIS A 88 -18.14 -20.97 12.61
CA HIS A 88 -19.08 -20.55 11.59
C HIS A 88 -18.32 -20.10 10.34
N GLU A 89 -18.59 -20.73 9.20
CA GLU A 89 -17.98 -20.37 7.92
C GLU A 89 -19.00 -19.67 7.02
N ARG A 90 -18.53 -18.62 6.35
CA ARG A 90 -19.29 -17.87 5.34
C ARG A 90 -18.43 -17.68 4.11
N GLU A 91 -19.01 -17.97 2.94
CA GLU A 91 -18.44 -17.53 1.67
C GLU A 91 -18.92 -16.10 1.37
N ILE A 92 -17.98 -15.20 1.17
CA ILE A 92 -18.25 -13.87 0.65
C ILE A 92 -17.88 -13.90 -0.85
N PRO A 93 -18.88 -13.87 -1.75
CA PRO A 93 -18.60 -13.78 -3.17
C PRO A 93 -18.09 -12.38 -3.48
N LEU A 94 -16.82 -12.26 -3.84
CA LEU A 94 -16.34 -11.04 -4.46
C LEU A 94 -16.70 -11.03 -5.94
N LYS A 95 -16.79 -9.85 -6.53
CA LYS A 95 -16.90 -9.72 -7.99
C LYS A 95 -15.70 -10.45 -8.64
N TYR A 96 -15.93 -11.06 -9.81
CA TYR A 96 -14.91 -11.76 -10.61
C TYR A 96 -14.35 -13.09 -10.03
N LYS A 97 -15.23 -14.06 -9.73
CA LYS A 97 -14.89 -15.47 -9.41
C LYS A 97 -13.99 -15.71 -8.18
N MET A 98 -13.46 -14.68 -7.53
CA MET A 98 -12.81 -14.80 -6.23
C MET A 98 -13.86 -15.00 -5.14
N LYS A 99 -13.69 -16.07 -4.36
CA LYS A 99 -14.49 -16.34 -3.17
C LYS A 99 -13.59 -16.32 -1.95
N ILE A 100 -13.95 -15.52 -0.97
CA ILE A 100 -13.25 -15.50 0.31
C ILE A 100 -14.07 -16.30 1.31
N LYS A 101 -13.42 -17.23 1.99
CA LYS A 101 -14.01 -17.96 3.09
C LYS A 101 -13.65 -17.26 4.39
N CYS A 102 -14.64 -16.65 5.03
CA CYS A 102 -14.49 -16.07 6.35
C CYS A 102 -14.93 -17.11 7.38
N ARG A 103 -14.05 -17.42 8.33
CA ARG A 103 -14.29 -18.40 9.39
C ARG A 103 -14.25 -17.67 10.74
N PHE A 104 -15.43 -17.56 11.35
CA PHE A 104 -15.62 -17.02 12.69
C PHE A 104 -15.44 -18.16 13.71
N GLN A 105 -14.38 -18.10 14.50
CA GLN A 105 -14.13 -19.06 15.58
C GLN A 105 -14.64 -18.49 16.89
N LYS A 106 -15.82 -18.94 17.32
CA LYS A 106 -16.49 -18.43 18.51
C LYS A 106 -16.12 -19.29 19.72
N ALA A 107 -15.31 -18.75 20.63
CA ALA A 107 -15.00 -19.36 21.91
C ALA A 107 -15.93 -18.79 22.98
N TYR A 108 -16.75 -19.64 23.59
CA TYR A 108 -17.69 -19.24 24.62
C TYR A 108 -17.09 -19.52 26.00
N ARG A 109 -17.09 -18.51 26.88
CA ARG A 109 -16.61 -18.62 28.27
C ARG A 109 -17.50 -17.83 29.23
N ARG A 110 -17.32 -18.06 30.53
CA ARG A 110 -17.93 -17.23 31.58
C ARG A 110 -17.08 -15.97 31.81
N ALA A 111 -17.74 -14.92 32.28
CA ALA A 111 -17.11 -13.70 32.75
C ALA A 111 -16.21 -13.97 33.96
N LEU A 112 -15.07 -13.31 34.01
CA LEU A 112 -14.20 -13.24 35.19
C LEU A 112 -14.77 -12.21 36.18
N ASP A 113 -14.39 -12.31 37.45
CA ASP A 113 -14.96 -11.45 38.51
C ASP A 113 -14.79 -9.95 38.21
N HIS A 114 -13.64 -9.53 37.66
CA HIS A 114 -13.41 -8.14 37.25
C HIS A 114 -14.29 -7.71 36.06
N GLU A 115 -14.57 -8.62 35.12
CA GLU A 115 -15.44 -8.32 33.97
C GLU A 115 -16.89 -8.19 34.42
N GLU A 116 -17.32 -8.99 35.40
CA GLU A 116 -18.66 -8.87 35.97
C GLU A 116 -18.85 -7.55 36.73
N GLU A 117 -17.84 -7.13 37.50
CA GLU A 117 -17.86 -5.82 38.17
C GLU A 117 -17.95 -4.68 37.15
N ALA A 118 -17.14 -4.74 36.08
CA ALA A 118 -17.18 -3.76 35.01
C ALA A 118 -18.54 -3.71 34.30
N LEU A 119 -19.13 -4.88 33.98
CA LEU A 119 -20.42 -4.99 33.29
C LEU A 119 -21.64 -4.72 34.19
N SER A 120 -21.43 -4.65 35.51
CA SER A 120 -22.45 -4.22 36.48
C SER A 120 -22.44 -2.71 36.73
N SER A 121 -21.51 -1.97 36.11
CA SER A 121 -21.45 -0.52 36.22
C SER A 121 -22.65 0.16 35.54
N GLY A 122 -22.93 1.40 35.95
CA GLY A 122 -24.12 2.15 35.51
C GLY A 122 -24.01 2.73 34.10
N SER A 123 -22.79 2.78 33.53
CA SER A 123 -22.52 3.35 32.21
C SER A 123 -21.63 2.45 31.37
N VAL A 124 -21.94 2.35 30.08
CA VAL A 124 -21.12 1.63 29.09
C VAL A 124 -19.69 2.17 29.04
N GLN A 125 -19.49 3.48 29.19
CA GLN A 125 -18.15 4.09 29.11
C GLN A 125 -17.27 3.70 30.30
N GLU A 126 -17.86 3.57 31.48
CA GLU A 126 -17.16 3.14 32.69
C GLU A 126 -16.80 1.66 32.60
N ALA A 127 -17.75 0.83 32.14
CA ALA A 127 -17.51 -0.59 31.85
C ALA A 127 -16.36 -0.77 30.86
N GLU A 128 -16.34 0.01 29.78
CA GLU A 128 -15.28 -0.07 28.77
C GLU A 128 -13.91 0.34 29.32
N ALA A 129 -13.84 1.36 30.18
CA ALA A 129 -12.59 1.78 30.80
C ALA A 129 -12.05 0.70 31.76
N MET A 130 -12.92 -0.01 32.46
CA MET A 130 -12.53 -1.12 33.36
C MET A 130 -12.14 -2.39 32.60
N LEU A 131 -12.75 -2.63 31.43
CA LEU A 131 -12.46 -3.79 30.56
C LEU A 131 -11.22 -3.58 29.67
N ASP A 132 -10.59 -2.40 29.73
CA ASP A 132 -9.44 -2.02 28.91
C ASP A 132 -8.10 -2.58 29.42
N GLU A 133 -8.13 -3.60 30.28
CA GLU A 133 -6.89 -4.20 30.74
C GLU A 133 -6.13 -4.84 29.56
N PRO A 134 -4.80 -4.67 29.50
CA PRO A 134 -3.98 -5.20 28.42
C PRO A 134 -3.93 -6.72 28.47
N GLN A 135 -4.92 -7.35 27.84
CA GLN A 135 -4.94 -8.78 27.62
C GLN A 135 -4.21 -9.07 26.30
N GLU A 136 -3.27 -10.01 26.31
CA GLU A 136 -2.64 -10.53 25.08
C GLU A 136 -3.71 -11.23 24.23
N GLN A 137 -4.40 -10.46 23.41
CA GLN A 137 -5.36 -10.96 22.44
C GLN A 137 -4.71 -10.99 21.06
N ALA A 138 -5.03 -12.03 20.29
CA ALA A 138 -4.59 -12.11 18.91
C ALA A 138 -5.13 -10.91 18.12
N GLU A 139 -4.31 -10.33 17.24
CA GLU A 139 -4.74 -9.24 16.37
C GLU A 139 -5.99 -9.66 15.58
N GLY A 140 -7.02 -8.82 15.59
CA GLY A 140 -8.29 -9.16 14.93
C GLY A 140 -9.31 -9.85 15.82
N SER A 141 -9.00 -10.12 17.10
CA SER A 141 -9.96 -10.66 18.05
C SER A 141 -11.13 -9.71 18.26
N LEU A 142 -12.32 -10.29 18.39
CA LEU A 142 -13.54 -9.61 18.81
C LEU A 142 -13.98 -10.18 20.14
N THR A 143 -14.36 -9.32 21.08
CA THR A 143 -14.93 -9.77 22.37
C THR A 143 -16.37 -9.31 22.48
N VAL A 144 -17.28 -10.26 22.68
CA VAL A 144 -18.72 -10.00 22.81
C VAL A 144 -19.17 -10.39 24.21
N TYR A 145 -19.51 -9.39 25.01
CA TYR A 145 -20.08 -9.57 26.34
C TYR A 145 -21.58 -9.73 26.25
N VAL A 146 -22.10 -10.81 26.83
CA VAL A 146 -23.53 -11.06 26.93
C VAL A 146 -23.97 -10.73 28.35
N ILE A 147 -24.79 -9.70 28.48
CA ILE A 147 -25.29 -9.19 29.76
C ILE A 147 -26.67 -9.77 30.08
N SER A 148 -27.08 -9.70 31.34
CA SER A 148 -28.43 -10.08 31.79
C SER A 148 -29.50 -9.27 31.05
N GLU A 149 -30.67 -9.88 30.85
CA GLU A 149 -31.84 -9.22 30.25
C GLU A 149 -32.27 -7.98 31.07
N HIS A 150 -32.04 -8.00 32.38
CA HIS A 150 -32.40 -6.95 33.32
C HIS A 150 -31.28 -5.96 33.62
N SER A 151 -30.11 -6.09 32.97
CA SER A 151 -28.99 -5.18 33.19
C SER A 151 -29.37 -3.75 32.78
N SER A 152 -29.01 -2.79 33.64
CA SER A 152 -29.15 -1.35 33.42
C SER A 152 -28.06 -0.76 32.51
N LEU A 153 -27.05 -1.56 32.13
CA LEU A 153 -25.90 -1.10 31.36
C LEU A 153 -26.31 -0.56 29.98
N LEU A 154 -27.32 -1.18 29.36
CA LEU A 154 -27.92 -0.71 28.11
C LEU A 154 -29.35 -0.20 28.36
N PRO A 155 -29.81 0.81 27.60
CA PRO A 155 -31.24 1.15 27.52
C PRO A 155 -32.12 -0.06 27.15
N GLN A 156 -33.38 -0.08 27.58
CA GLN A 156 -34.28 -1.24 27.37
C GLN A 156 -34.63 -1.49 25.90
N ASP A 157 -34.63 -0.44 25.07
CA ASP A 157 -34.85 -0.50 23.62
C ASP A 157 -33.60 -0.98 22.86
N MET A 158 -32.45 -1.05 23.53
CA MET A 158 -31.16 -1.35 22.93
C MET A 158 -30.70 -2.77 23.24
N MET A 159 -30.59 -3.58 22.18
CA MET A 159 -30.25 -5.01 22.29
C MET A 159 -28.78 -5.32 22.03
N SER A 160 -28.05 -4.42 21.40
CA SER A 160 -26.62 -4.57 21.13
C SER A 160 -25.93 -3.21 21.05
N TYR A 161 -24.74 -3.12 21.63
CA TYR A 161 -23.81 -2.00 21.53
C TYR A 161 -22.51 -2.47 20.89
N ILE A 162 -21.95 -1.66 19.99
CA ILE A 162 -20.61 -1.89 19.43
C ILE A 162 -19.70 -0.78 19.97
N GLY A 163 -18.70 -1.20 20.74
CA GLY A 163 -17.70 -0.32 21.32
C GLY A 163 -16.53 -0.04 20.38
N PRO A 164 -15.68 0.95 20.69
CA PRO A 164 -14.57 1.36 19.84
C PRO A 164 -13.41 0.35 19.79
N LYS A 165 -13.27 -0.52 20.80
CA LYS A 165 -12.11 -1.43 20.97
C LYS A 165 -12.37 -2.86 20.52
N ARG A 166 -13.16 -3.03 19.45
CA ARG A 166 -13.58 -4.37 18.97
C ARG A 166 -14.30 -5.19 20.06
N THR A 167 -14.92 -4.48 20.99
CA THR A 167 -15.80 -5.01 22.01
C THR A 167 -17.25 -4.77 21.62
N ALA A 168 -18.14 -5.68 21.98
CA ALA A 168 -19.57 -5.47 21.84
C ALA A 168 -20.30 -6.01 23.06
N VAL A 169 -21.40 -5.35 23.40
CA VAL A 169 -22.29 -5.79 24.48
C VAL A 169 -23.61 -6.20 23.87
N VAL A 170 -24.08 -7.40 24.16
CA VAL A 170 -25.34 -7.95 23.65
C VAL A 170 -26.22 -8.31 24.83
N ARG A 171 -27.49 -7.89 24.79
CA ARG A 171 -28.46 -8.27 25.81
C ARG A 171 -28.83 -9.75 25.66
N GLY A 172 -28.65 -10.51 26.73
CA GLY A 172 -29.05 -11.91 26.86
C GLY A 172 -30.58 -12.07 26.91
N ILE A 173 -31.04 -13.29 26.74
CA ILE A 173 -32.47 -13.65 26.75
C ILE A 173 -32.61 -14.92 27.59
N MET A 174 -33.56 -14.95 28.53
CA MET A 174 -33.80 -16.13 29.38
C MET A 174 -34.87 -17.06 28.77
N HIS A 175 -34.57 -17.69 27.62
CA HIS A 175 -35.47 -18.64 26.96
C HIS A 175 -34.73 -19.92 26.54
N ARG A 176 -35.45 -21.04 26.43
CA ARG A 176 -34.95 -22.33 25.91
C ARG A 176 -34.24 -22.27 24.54
N GLU A 177 -34.49 -21.24 23.72
CA GLU A 177 -33.83 -21.03 22.42
C GLU A 177 -32.79 -19.89 22.45
N ALA A 178 -32.44 -19.39 23.65
CA ALA A 178 -31.57 -18.23 23.82
C ALA A 178 -30.24 -18.39 23.10
N PHE A 179 -29.58 -19.55 23.17
CA PHE A 179 -28.31 -19.79 22.48
C PHE A 179 -28.40 -19.63 20.97
N ASN A 180 -29.52 -20.04 20.35
CA ASN A 180 -29.70 -19.92 18.92
C ASN A 180 -29.96 -18.48 18.49
N ILE A 181 -30.71 -17.72 19.30
CA ILE A 181 -31.02 -16.31 19.03
C ILE A 181 -29.78 -15.44 19.27
N ILE A 182 -29.14 -15.60 20.42
CA ILE A 182 -27.89 -14.91 20.79
C ILE A 182 -26.78 -15.29 19.81
N GLY A 183 -26.66 -16.58 19.45
CA GLY A 183 -25.69 -17.06 18.47
C GLY A 183 -25.84 -16.40 17.10
N ARG A 184 -27.08 -16.17 16.62
CA ARG A 184 -27.34 -15.42 15.38
C ARG A 184 -26.95 -13.94 15.52
N ARG A 185 -27.26 -13.31 16.65
CA ARG A 185 -26.87 -11.92 16.92
C ARG A 185 -25.37 -11.74 17.00
N ILE A 186 -24.65 -12.62 17.70
CA ILE A 186 -23.19 -12.58 17.79
C ILE A 186 -22.57 -12.64 16.39
N VAL A 187 -23.11 -13.47 15.48
CA VAL A 187 -22.63 -13.53 14.10
C VAL A 187 -22.89 -12.21 13.35
N GLN A 188 -24.06 -11.58 13.52
CA GLN A 188 -24.36 -10.28 12.92
C GLN A 188 -23.45 -9.17 13.44
N VAL A 189 -23.23 -9.11 14.75
CA VAL A 189 -22.33 -8.15 15.41
C VAL A 189 -20.89 -8.37 14.94
N ALA A 190 -20.41 -9.62 14.94
CA ALA A 190 -19.08 -9.96 14.46
C ALA A 190 -18.89 -9.59 12.98
N GLN A 191 -19.93 -9.75 12.15
CA GLN A 191 -19.91 -9.33 10.75
C GLN A 191 -19.83 -7.81 10.59
N ALA A 192 -20.57 -7.05 11.40
CA ALA A 192 -20.53 -5.58 11.37
C ALA A 192 -19.17 -5.02 11.82
N MET A 193 -18.50 -5.69 12.77
CA MET A 193 -17.24 -5.23 13.38
C MET A 193 -15.97 -5.64 12.62
N SER A 194 -16.03 -6.69 11.80
CA SER A 194 -14.83 -7.25 11.13
C SER A 194 -14.78 -6.93 9.64
N LEU A 195 -15.35 -7.79 8.81
CA LEU A 195 -15.13 -7.85 7.37
C LEU A 195 -16.43 -7.57 6.62
N THR A 196 -16.68 -6.30 6.33
CA THR A 196 -17.73 -5.90 5.40
C THR A 196 -17.28 -6.12 3.96
N GLU A 197 -18.24 -6.30 3.06
CA GLU A 197 -17.97 -6.52 1.64
C GLU A 197 -17.21 -5.34 1.02
N ASP A 198 -17.51 -4.11 1.44
CA ASP A 198 -16.84 -2.90 0.98
C ASP A 198 -15.39 -2.81 1.45
N VAL A 199 -15.12 -3.14 2.72
CA VAL A 199 -13.74 -3.14 3.26
C VAL A 199 -12.90 -4.21 2.57
N LEU A 200 -13.46 -5.40 2.35
CA LEU A 200 -12.79 -6.46 1.60
C LEU A 200 -12.54 -6.06 0.14
N ALA A 201 -13.52 -5.45 -0.52
CA ALA A 201 -13.38 -4.97 -1.89
C ALA A 201 -12.33 -3.85 -2.01
N ALA A 202 -12.24 -2.97 -1.00
CA ALA A 202 -11.23 -1.93 -0.95
C ALA A 202 -9.83 -2.50 -0.69
N ALA A 203 -9.69 -3.43 0.26
CA ALA A 203 -8.41 -4.08 0.57
C ALA A 203 -7.87 -4.89 -0.62
N LEU A 204 -8.76 -5.48 -1.42
CA LEU A 204 -8.41 -6.28 -2.60
C LEU A 204 -8.61 -5.51 -3.91
N ALA A 205 -8.72 -4.18 -3.84
CA ALA A 205 -8.91 -3.31 -5.00
C ALA A 205 -7.83 -3.53 -6.07
N ASP A 206 -6.58 -3.75 -5.67
CA ASP A 206 -5.46 -4.00 -6.58
C ASP A 206 -5.57 -5.32 -7.36
N HIS A 207 -6.40 -6.25 -6.88
CA HIS A 207 -6.61 -7.56 -7.48
C HIS A 207 -7.93 -7.68 -8.25
N LEU A 208 -8.77 -6.64 -8.23
CA LEU A 208 -10.07 -6.61 -8.89
C LEU A 208 -9.97 -5.81 -10.21
N PRO A 209 -10.55 -6.30 -11.34
CA PRO A 209 -10.53 -5.58 -12.61
C PRO A 209 -11.16 -4.18 -12.54
N GLU A 210 -10.56 -3.20 -13.21
CA GLU A 210 -10.89 -1.76 -13.18
C GLU A 210 -12.22 -1.36 -13.86
N ASP A 211 -13.25 -2.20 -13.88
CA ASP A 211 -14.50 -1.82 -14.55
C ASP A 211 -15.36 -0.92 -13.65
N LYS A 212 -15.26 0.38 -13.95
CA LYS A 212 -16.04 1.52 -13.41
C LYS A 212 -15.61 2.02 -12.04
N TRP A 213 -14.35 2.44 -11.90
CA TRP A 213 -13.90 3.09 -10.67
C TRP A 213 -13.95 4.63 -10.71
N SER A 214 -14.63 5.26 -9.73
CA SER A 214 -14.50 6.69 -9.40
C SER A 214 -13.04 7.06 -9.07
N ALA A 215 -12.63 8.30 -9.35
CA ALA A 215 -11.25 8.77 -9.16
C ALA A 215 -10.73 8.59 -7.72
N GLU A 216 -11.61 8.63 -6.71
CA GLU A 216 -11.27 8.46 -5.29
C GLU A 216 -10.75 7.07 -4.94
N LYS A 217 -11.14 6.06 -5.71
CA LYS A 217 -10.87 4.66 -5.37
C LYS A 217 -9.77 4.04 -6.26
N ARG A 218 -9.07 4.87 -7.06
CA ARG A 218 -7.75 4.60 -7.68
C ARG A 218 -6.56 4.92 -6.75
N ARG A 219 -6.86 5.39 -5.54
CA ARG A 219 -5.88 5.84 -4.53
C ARG A 219 -5.26 4.75 -3.65
N PRO A 220 -5.85 3.53 -3.45
CA PRO A 220 -5.25 2.55 -2.54
C PRO A 220 -3.86 2.12 -3.01
N LEU A 221 -2.91 2.14 -2.08
CA LEU A 221 -1.62 1.47 -2.26
C LEU A 221 -1.83 -0.05 -2.24
N LYS A 222 -0.96 -0.78 -2.91
CA LYS A 222 -1.00 -2.25 -2.90
C LYS A 222 -0.85 -2.77 -1.47
N SER A 223 -1.75 -3.65 -1.04
CA SER A 223 -1.65 -4.28 0.27
C SER A 223 -0.37 -5.11 0.36
N SER A 224 0.45 -4.84 1.38
CA SER A 224 1.74 -5.47 1.63
C SER A 224 2.02 -5.54 3.13
N LEU A 225 2.83 -6.51 3.53
CA LEU A 225 3.34 -6.65 4.91
C LEU A 225 4.41 -5.60 5.25
N GLY A 226 4.96 -4.94 4.24
CA GLY A 226 5.92 -3.86 4.41
C GLY A 226 5.79 -2.81 3.32
N TYR A 227 6.17 -1.58 3.65
CA TYR A 227 6.16 -0.42 2.78
C TYR A 227 7.44 0.37 2.95
N GLU A 228 7.95 0.92 1.84
CA GLU A 228 9.15 1.75 1.85
C GLU A 228 8.75 3.18 1.52
N ILE A 229 9.31 4.13 2.27
CA ILE A 229 9.06 5.54 2.08
C ILE A 229 10.40 6.21 1.78
N THR A 230 10.54 6.77 0.59
CA THR A 230 11.79 7.38 0.15
C THR A 230 11.63 8.89 0.01
N PHE A 231 12.42 9.64 0.76
CA PHE A 231 12.53 11.09 0.63
C PHE A 231 13.71 11.46 -0.27
N SER A 232 13.47 12.11 -1.41
CA SER A 232 14.53 12.47 -2.35
C SER A 232 14.60 13.98 -2.58
N LEU A 233 15.76 14.58 -2.35
CA LEU A 233 16.04 15.97 -2.72
C LEU A 233 16.68 16.01 -4.11
N LEU A 234 16.08 16.75 -5.04
CA LEU A 234 16.59 16.94 -6.38
C LEU A 234 17.22 18.32 -6.49
N ASN A 235 18.54 18.33 -6.73
CA ASN A 235 19.31 19.54 -6.95
C ASN A 235 19.94 19.50 -8.36
N PRO A 236 19.35 20.18 -9.36
CA PRO A 236 19.87 20.22 -10.72
C PRO A 236 21.19 21.01 -10.83
N ASP A 237 21.41 22.02 -9.98
CA ASP A 237 22.61 22.86 -10.00
C ASP A 237 23.25 23.02 -8.60
N PRO A 238 24.07 22.03 -8.18
CA PRO A 238 24.78 22.09 -6.90
C PRO A 238 25.87 23.16 -6.83
N LYS A 239 26.22 23.80 -7.95
CA LYS A 239 27.25 24.87 -7.94
C LYS A 239 26.68 26.19 -7.48
N SER A 240 25.42 26.49 -7.82
CA SER A 240 24.76 27.74 -7.45
C SER A 240 24.09 27.69 -6.09
N HIS A 241 23.69 26.49 -5.62
CA HIS A 241 23.02 26.32 -4.34
C HIS A 241 23.64 25.19 -3.50
N ASP A 242 24.15 25.58 -2.33
CA ASP A 242 24.46 24.63 -1.27
C ASP A 242 23.17 24.36 -0.47
N VAL A 243 22.46 23.30 -0.85
CA VAL A 243 21.19 22.91 -0.22
C VAL A 243 21.47 21.95 0.91
N TYR A 244 21.38 22.45 2.13
CA TYR A 244 21.38 21.63 3.34
C TYR A 244 19.93 21.29 3.72
N TRP A 245 19.62 20.01 3.86
CA TRP A 245 18.34 19.54 4.41
C TRP A 245 18.59 18.72 5.68
N ASP A 246 17.79 18.94 6.72
CA ASP A 246 17.80 18.09 7.93
C ASP A 246 16.56 17.18 7.89
N ILE A 247 16.58 16.20 6.97
CA ILE A 247 15.48 15.25 6.85
C ILE A 247 15.42 14.28 8.01
N GLU A 248 16.56 13.93 8.60
CA GLU A 248 16.61 12.96 9.70
C GLU A 248 15.87 13.51 10.92
N GLY A 249 16.11 14.78 11.27
CA GLY A 249 15.37 15.48 12.31
C GLY A 249 13.87 15.59 11.99
N ALA A 250 13.52 15.92 10.74
CA ALA A 250 12.13 16.06 10.31
C ALA A 250 11.37 14.72 10.33
N VAL A 251 11.99 13.64 9.83
CA VAL A 251 11.41 12.29 9.83
C VAL A 251 11.16 11.85 11.27
N ARG A 252 12.13 12.01 12.17
CA ARG A 252 11.96 11.65 13.59
C ARG A 252 10.83 12.42 14.26
N ARG A 253 10.68 13.71 13.95
CA ARG A 253 9.70 14.58 14.61
C ARG A 253 8.28 14.46 14.06
N TYR A 254 8.14 14.31 12.74
CA TYR A 254 6.83 14.40 12.07
C TYR A 254 6.37 13.08 11.46
N VAL A 255 7.28 12.29 10.88
CA VAL A 255 6.92 11.06 10.15
C VAL A 255 6.86 9.86 11.09
N GLN A 256 7.85 9.70 11.97
CA GLN A 256 7.97 8.55 12.84
C GLN A 256 6.76 8.34 13.78
N PRO A 257 6.18 9.38 14.43
CA PRO A 257 5.00 9.18 15.27
C PRO A 257 3.81 8.62 14.49
N PHE A 258 3.65 9.07 13.24
CA PHE A 258 2.62 8.57 12.34
C PHE A 258 2.88 7.12 11.91
N LEU A 259 4.12 6.78 11.54
CA LEU A 259 4.50 5.41 11.18
C LEU A 259 4.38 4.43 12.37
N ASN A 260 4.70 4.89 13.57
CA ASN A 260 4.54 4.10 14.79
C ASN A 260 3.06 3.78 15.04
N ALA A 261 2.16 4.76 14.86
CA ALA A 261 0.73 4.52 14.97
C ALA A 261 0.21 3.54 13.90
N LEU A 262 0.85 3.51 12.73
CA LEU A 262 0.55 2.56 11.66
C LEU A 262 1.28 1.22 11.79
N GLY A 263 2.15 1.02 12.79
CA GLY A 263 2.95 -0.20 12.92
C GLY A 263 2.15 -1.50 12.98
N ALA A 264 0.89 -1.44 13.41
CA ALA A 264 -0.04 -2.58 13.38
C ALA A 264 -0.46 -3.00 11.96
N ALA A 265 -0.33 -2.13 10.96
CA ALA A 265 -0.74 -2.38 9.58
C ALA A 265 0.37 -2.98 8.71
N GLY A 266 1.64 -2.82 9.10
CA GLY A 266 2.78 -3.32 8.35
C GLY A 266 4.10 -2.73 8.83
N ASN A 267 5.19 -3.26 8.30
CA ASN A 267 6.53 -2.75 8.58
C ASN A 267 6.84 -1.55 7.66
N PHE A 268 7.40 -0.47 8.20
CA PHE A 268 7.73 0.71 7.42
C PHE A 268 9.24 0.97 7.48
N SER A 269 9.89 1.05 6.31
CA SER A 269 11.24 1.56 6.19
C SER A 269 11.22 2.97 5.62
N VAL A 270 12.11 3.84 6.13
CA VAL A 270 12.26 5.21 5.64
C VAL A 270 13.68 5.42 5.19
N ASP A 271 13.82 5.77 3.92
CA ASP A 271 15.10 6.08 3.29
C ASP A 271 15.13 7.53 2.83
N SER A 272 16.33 8.10 2.78
CA SER A 272 16.52 9.46 2.27
C SER A 272 17.72 9.55 1.35
N GLN A 273 17.64 10.37 0.31
CA GLN A 273 18.70 10.54 -0.67
C GLN A 273 18.73 11.97 -1.24
N ILE A 274 19.90 12.36 -1.75
CA ILE A 274 20.10 13.62 -2.47
C ILE A 274 20.60 13.28 -3.87
N LEU A 275 19.87 13.75 -4.88
CA LEU A 275 20.18 13.54 -6.28
C LEU A 275 20.66 14.85 -6.91
N TYR A 276 21.95 14.87 -7.23
CA TYR A 276 22.57 15.99 -7.92
C TYR A 276 22.43 15.85 -9.44
N TYR A 277 22.36 17.00 -10.12
CA TYR A 277 22.20 17.10 -11.57
C TYR A 277 20.92 16.41 -12.10
N ALA A 278 19.90 16.33 -11.23
CA ALA A 278 18.61 15.72 -11.52
C ALA A 278 17.57 16.79 -11.87
N MET A 279 17.23 16.87 -13.15
CA MET A 279 16.18 17.76 -13.67
C MET A 279 14.85 17.00 -13.78
N LEU A 280 13.73 17.73 -13.70
CA LEU A 280 12.38 17.17 -13.83
C LEU A 280 12.06 16.65 -15.25
N GLY A 281 12.93 16.86 -16.24
CA GLY A 281 12.73 16.41 -17.62
C GLY A 281 11.62 17.15 -18.38
N VAL A 282 11.07 18.22 -17.79
CA VAL A 282 10.09 19.13 -18.39
C VAL A 282 10.65 20.55 -18.37
N ASN A 283 10.37 21.30 -19.43
CA ASN A 283 10.85 22.68 -19.55
C ASN A 283 9.80 23.65 -18.99
N PRO A 284 10.17 24.50 -18.03
CA PRO A 284 9.25 25.50 -17.49
C PRO A 284 8.94 26.57 -18.54
N ARG A 285 7.73 27.10 -18.51
CA ARG A 285 7.32 28.23 -19.36
C ARG A 285 7.45 29.52 -18.57
N PHE A 286 7.92 30.58 -19.24
CA PHE A 286 8.04 31.90 -18.62
C PHE A 286 6.76 32.70 -18.82
N ASP A 287 6.24 33.28 -17.75
CA ASP A 287 5.15 34.26 -17.82
C ASP A 287 5.70 35.67 -17.62
N SER A 288 5.57 36.51 -18.64
CA SER A 288 6.01 37.90 -18.61
C SER A 288 5.19 38.77 -17.66
N ALA A 289 3.94 38.39 -17.34
CA ALA A 289 3.08 39.18 -16.47
C ALA A 289 3.48 39.04 -14.99
N SER A 290 3.81 37.82 -14.55
CA SER A 290 4.22 37.51 -13.18
C SER A 290 5.74 37.46 -12.97
N SER A 291 6.53 37.59 -14.04
CA SER A 291 8.00 37.40 -14.03
C SER A 291 8.41 36.09 -13.35
N SER A 292 7.63 35.04 -13.55
CA SER A 292 7.81 33.75 -12.90
C SER A 292 7.74 32.60 -13.91
N TYR A 293 8.29 31.45 -13.52
CA TYR A 293 8.24 30.24 -14.31
C TYR A 293 7.11 29.34 -13.84
N TYR A 294 6.45 28.66 -14.78
CA TYR A 294 5.34 27.76 -14.46
C TYR A 294 5.46 26.40 -15.13
N LEU A 295 4.97 25.38 -14.42
CA LEU A 295 4.71 24.04 -14.92
C LEU A 295 3.20 23.82 -15.03
N ASP A 296 2.75 23.47 -16.23
CA ASP A 296 1.37 23.11 -16.51
C ASP A 296 1.06 21.72 -15.91
N MET A 297 -0.11 21.56 -15.28
CA MET A 297 -0.60 20.29 -14.75
C MET A 297 -0.56 19.15 -15.77
N HIS A 298 -0.80 19.44 -17.05
CA HIS A 298 -0.74 18.44 -18.11
C HIS A 298 0.68 17.88 -18.35
N SER A 299 1.71 18.63 -17.97
CA SER A 299 3.12 18.22 -18.12
C SER A 299 3.64 17.39 -16.94
N LEU A 300 3.00 17.48 -15.78
CA LEU A 300 3.47 16.85 -14.53
C LEU A 300 3.57 15.32 -14.58
N PRO A 301 2.66 14.57 -15.24
CA PRO A 301 2.83 13.12 -15.37
C PRO A 301 4.10 12.72 -16.12
N HIS A 302 4.61 13.57 -17.02
CA HIS A 302 5.82 13.31 -17.78
C HIS A 302 7.11 13.47 -16.96
N VAL A 303 7.03 14.05 -15.77
CA VAL A 303 8.15 14.19 -14.83
C VAL A 303 8.54 12.86 -14.18
N ILE A 304 7.58 11.93 -14.04
CA ILE A 304 7.78 10.71 -13.27
C ILE A 304 8.85 9.82 -13.91
N ASN A 305 8.73 9.52 -15.21
CA ASN A 305 9.63 8.55 -15.86
C ASN A 305 11.12 8.98 -15.84
N PRO A 306 11.49 10.23 -16.19
CA PRO A 306 12.88 10.69 -16.12
C PRO A 306 13.44 10.61 -14.70
N VAL A 307 12.64 10.94 -13.69
CA VAL A 307 13.06 10.93 -12.30
C VAL A 307 13.17 9.50 -11.77
N GLU A 308 12.19 8.65 -12.06
CA GLU A 308 12.18 7.23 -11.68
C GLU A 308 13.40 6.48 -12.19
N SER A 309 13.86 6.77 -13.41
CA SER A 309 15.09 6.17 -13.95
C SER A 309 16.36 6.47 -13.12
N ARG A 310 16.31 7.50 -12.27
CA ARG A 310 17.40 7.92 -11.37
C ARG A 310 17.16 7.52 -9.93
N LEU A 311 15.96 7.09 -9.57
CA LEU A 311 15.64 6.58 -8.25
C LEU A 311 16.14 5.13 -8.18
N GLY A 312 17.05 4.83 -7.24
CA GLY A 312 17.60 3.48 -7.05
C GLY A 312 16.69 2.51 -6.32
N SER A 313 15.49 2.94 -5.90
CA SER A 313 14.62 2.22 -4.96
C SER A 313 13.91 0.99 -5.56
N SER A 314 13.55 1.02 -6.84
CA SER A 314 12.70 -0.03 -7.45
C SER A 314 13.40 -1.40 -7.66
N ALA A 315 14.72 -1.49 -7.49
CA ALA A 315 15.50 -2.70 -7.77
C ALA A 315 15.85 -3.52 -6.52
N ALA A 316 15.71 -2.95 -5.31
CA ALA A 316 16.24 -3.55 -4.08
C ALA A 316 15.19 -4.34 -3.29
N SER A 317 13.90 -4.04 -3.45
CA SER A 317 12.84 -4.55 -2.57
C SER A 317 11.58 -5.01 -3.30
N LEU A 318 10.86 -5.93 -2.66
CA LEU A 318 9.56 -6.43 -3.10
C LEU A 318 8.39 -5.61 -2.52
N TYR A 319 8.70 -4.66 -1.62
CA TYR A 319 7.70 -3.83 -0.96
C TYR A 319 7.28 -2.64 -1.85
N PRO A 320 6.01 -2.20 -1.78
CA PRO A 320 5.58 -0.98 -2.45
C PRO A 320 6.34 0.24 -1.90
N VAL A 321 6.87 1.06 -2.81
CA VAL A 321 7.62 2.27 -2.47
C VAL A 321 6.76 3.51 -2.69
N LEU A 322 6.72 4.39 -1.69
CA LEU A 322 6.16 5.74 -1.77
C LEU A 322 7.29 6.76 -1.88
N ASN A 323 7.30 7.52 -2.98
CA ASN A 323 8.34 8.49 -3.27
C ASN A 323 7.89 9.91 -2.92
N PHE A 324 8.60 10.58 -2.02
CA PHE A 324 8.40 11.98 -1.68
C PHE A 324 9.59 12.81 -2.14
N LEU A 325 9.36 13.68 -3.13
CA LEU A 325 10.43 14.39 -3.79
C LEU A 325 10.33 15.89 -3.49
N LEU A 326 11.47 16.49 -3.17
CA LEU A 326 11.65 17.93 -3.08
C LEU A 326 12.53 18.38 -4.23
N TYR A 327 11.97 19.16 -5.16
CA TYR A 327 12.71 19.74 -6.27
C TYR A 327 13.10 21.18 -5.97
N VAL A 328 14.39 21.48 -6.02
CA VAL A 328 14.91 22.85 -5.93
C VAL A 328 15.24 23.32 -7.34
N PRO A 329 14.52 24.33 -7.88
CA PRO A 329 14.77 24.80 -9.24
C PRO A 329 16.14 25.50 -9.36
N GLU A 330 16.67 25.53 -10.57
CA GLU A 330 17.86 26.33 -10.90
C GLU A 330 17.57 27.83 -10.77
N LEU A 331 18.61 28.64 -10.52
CA LEU A 331 18.47 30.11 -10.42
C LEU A 331 17.79 30.72 -11.65
N ALA A 332 18.14 30.22 -12.84
CA ALA A 332 17.59 30.70 -14.10
C ALA A 332 16.07 30.48 -14.23
N HIS A 333 15.54 29.50 -13.49
CA HIS A 333 14.15 29.05 -13.54
C HIS A 333 13.39 29.31 -12.22
N SER A 334 13.96 30.12 -11.31
CA SER A 334 13.33 30.49 -10.04
C SER A 334 12.69 31.87 -10.11
N PRO A 335 11.49 32.10 -9.51
CA PRO A 335 10.64 31.13 -8.82
C PRO A 335 9.82 30.27 -9.80
N LEU A 336 9.65 28.99 -9.44
CA LEU A 336 8.91 27.99 -10.22
C LEU A 336 7.59 27.60 -9.53
N TYR A 337 6.48 27.84 -10.21
CA TYR A 337 5.13 27.53 -9.74
C TYR A 337 4.48 26.41 -10.54
N ILE A 338 3.60 25.65 -9.90
CA ILE A 338 2.72 24.69 -10.57
C ILE A 338 1.37 25.36 -10.81
N GLN A 339 0.83 25.26 -12.01
CA GLN A 339 -0.51 25.72 -12.35
C GLN A 339 -1.51 24.56 -12.34
N ASP A 340 -2.72 24.83 -11.87
CA ASP A 340 -3.87 23.94 -12.00
C ASP A 340 -4.47 24.03 -13.42
N LYS A 341 -5.48 23.20 -13.71
CA LYS A 341 -6.18 23.14 -15.01
C LYS A 341 -6.76 24.48 -15.47
N ASP A 342 -7.09 25.35 -14.52
CA ASP A 342 -7.65 26.68 -14.77
C ASP A 342 -6.56 27.76 -14.93
N GLY A 343 -5.28 27.37 -14.93
CA GLY A 343 -4.14 28.28 -15.06
C GLY A 343 -3.77 29.05 -13.78
N ALA A 344 -4.50 28.84 -12.69
CA ALA A 344 -4.19 29.42 -11.39
C ALA A 344 -3.04 28.68 -10.70
N PRO A 345 -2.17 29.37 -9.92
CA PRO A 345 -1.10 28.73 -9.18
C PRO A 345 -1.65 27.83 -8.05
N VAL A 346 -1.09 26.64 -7.91
CA VAL A 346 -1.43 25.68 -6.86
C VAL A 346 -0.88 26.16 -5.52
N ALA A 347 -1.74 26.26 -4.50
CA ALA A 347 -1.40 26.84 -3.19
C ALA A 347 -0.22 26.15 -2.49
N THR A 348 -0.08 24.83 -2.62
CA THR A 348 0.98 24.03 -1.97
C THR A 348 2.24 23.90 -2.82
N ASN A 349 2.21 24.34 -4.08
CA ASN A 349 3.27 24.11 -5.07
C ASN A 349 3.74 22.64 -5.15
N ALA A 350 2.81 21.71 -4.96
CA ALA A 350 3.07 20.27 -4.95
C ALA A 350 1.99 19.52 -5.73
N PHE A 351 2.36 18.38 -6.31
CA PHE A 351 1.43 17.45 -6.94
C PHE A 351 1.69 16.03 -6.47
N HIS A 352 0.67 15.17 -6.57
CA HIS A 352 0.78 13.76 -6.21
C HIS A 352 0.37 12.89 -7.39
N SER A 353 1.05 11.75 -7.52
CA SER A 353 0.71 10.69 -8.45
C SER A 353 0.20 9.48 -7.65
N PRO A 354 -1.04 9.01 -7.89
CA PRO A 354 -1.60 7.87 -7.18
C PRO A 354 -0.65 6.66 -7.22
N ARG A 355 -0.50 5.99 -6.07
CA ARG A 355 0.35 4.79 -5.89
C ARG A 355 1.87 4.98 -6.08
N TRP A 356 2.32 6.17 -6.50
CA TRP A 356 3.75 6.46 -6.69
C TRP A 356 4.30 7.40 -5.62
N GLY A 357 3.53 8.44 -5.24
CA GLY A 357 3.93 9.41 -4.21
C GLY A 357 3.68 10.86 -4.63
N GLY A 358 4.53 11.79 -4.19
CA GLY A 358 4.35 13.22 -4.42
C GLY A 358 5.64 13.98 -4.67
N ILE A 359 5.53 15.08 -5.43
CA ILE A 359 6.63 15.99 -5.75
C ILE A 359 6.24 17.41 -5.32
N MET A 360 7.10 18.05 -4.55
CA MET A 360 6.98 19.44 -4.14
C MET A 360 8.09 20.26 -4.80
N VAL A 361 7.74 21.43 -5.32
CA VAL A 361 8.70 22.39 -5.86
C VAL A 361 8.99 23.44 -4.81
N ALA A 362 10.25 23.54 -4.40
CA ALA A 362 10.69 24.54 -3.43
C ALA A 362 10.65 25.94 -4.07
N LEU A 363 10.02 26.88 -3.38
CA LEU A 363 10.07 28.29 -3.74
C LEU A 363 11.37 28.87 -3.19
N TRP A 364 12.38 28.97 -4.04
CA TRP A 364 13.66 29.55 -3.67
C TRP A 364 13.68 31.05 -3.98
N ASP A 365 13.49 31.87 -2.95
CA ASP A 365 13.58 33.32 -3.07
C ASP A 365 15.02 33.79 -2.79
N CYS A 366 15.68 34.33 -3.83
CA CYS A 366 17.05 34.84 -3.72
C CYS A 366 17.18 36.05 -2.80
N SER A 367 16.06 36.71 -2.44
CA SER A 367 16.06 37.96 -1.67
C SER A 367 15.99 37.77 -0.14
N ALA A 368 15.77 36.54 0.36
CA ALA A 368 15.60 36.28 1.79
C ALA A 368 16.94 35.96 2.51
N PRO A 369 17.15 36.43 3.77
CA PRO A 369 18.36 36.15 4.53
C PRO A 369 18.56 34.63 4.80
N ALA A 370 19.81 34.19 4.98
CA ALA A 370 20.19 32.77 5.01
C ALA A 370 19.42 31.88 6.01
N ALA A 371 18.92 32.46 7.11
CA ALA A 371 18.12 31.74 8.11
C ALA A 371 16.67 31.43 7.64
N SER A 372 16.17 32.12 6.61
CA SER A 372 14.87 31.88 5.97
C SER A 372 14.99 31.19 4.60
N LYS A 373 16.20 30.73 4.23
CA LYS A 373 16.47 30.02 2.97
C LYS A 373 16.18 28.52 3.02
N MET A 374 15.84 27.97 4.18
CA MET A 374 15.24 26.64 4.22
C MET A 374 13.79 26.76 3.71
N PRO A 375 13.25 25.77 2.97
CA PRO A 375 11.81 25.68 2.80
C PRO A 375 11.21 25.56 4.20
N ALA A 376 10.73 26.67 4.75
CA ALA A 376 10.06 26.71 6.01
C ALA A 376 8.74 25.95 5.81
N PHE A 377 8.70 24.70 6.26
CA PHE A 377 7.46 23.96 6.44
C PHE A 377 6.66 24.65 7.54
N ARG A 378 5.98 25.75 7.20
CA ARG A 378 4.89 26.28 8.02
C ARG A 378 3.67 25.43 7.73
N ALA A 379 3.56 24.31 8.46
CA ALA A 379 2.27 23.68 8.66
C ALA A 379 1.41 24.65 9.48
N TYR A 380 0.29 25.07 8.93
CA TYR A 380 -0.75 25.74 9.71
C TYR A 380 -1.27 24.74 10.76
N GLU A 381 -1.39 25.19 12.01
CA GLU A 381 -2.05 24.48 13.12
C GLU A 381 -3.51 24.16 12.83
#